data_AF-A0A094Q563-F1
#
_entry.id   AF-A0A094Q563-F1
#
_cell.length_a   1.000
_cell.length_b   1.000
_cell.length_c   1.000
_cell.angle_alpha   90.00
_cell.angle_beta   90.00
_cell.angle_gamma   90.00
#
_symmetry.space_group_name_H-M   'P 1'
#
loop_
_entity.id
_entity.type
_entity.pdbx_description
1 polymer ?
#
loop_
_entity_poly.entity_id
_entity_poly.type
_entity_poly.pdbx_seq_one_letter_code
_entity_poly.pdbx_strand_id
1 'polypeptide(L)'
;MNKRLIAFLSVLSLFLSSPLSPANAAAKAGAKCTKPGNIEVVKGKTFTCIKSGKKLVWNKGVSQTTGKNISAREQAYNSVRLIYNTNQGKLPKNKI
;
A
#
# COMPACT_ATOMS: atom_id res chain seq x y z
N MET A 1 14.03 -1.22 60.20
CA MET A 1 14.04 -1.25 58.72
C MET A 1 13.07 -2.32 58.23
N ASN A 2 11.95 -1.87 57.70
CA ASN A 2 10.79 -2.66 57.26
C ASN A 2 11.12 -3.38 55.95
N LYS A 3 11.60 -4.63 56.05
CA LYS A 3 12.04 -5.48 54.92
C LYS A 3 11.03 -5.56 53.76
N ARG A 4 9.74 -5.39 54.06
CA ARG A 4 8.67 -5.30 53.06
C ARG A 4 8.81 -4.08 52.13
N LEU A 5 9.17 -2.91 52.66
CA LEU A 5 9.35 -1.69 51.85
C LEU A 5 10.50 -1.84 50.84
N ILE A 6 11.58 -2.51 51.24
CA ILE A 6 12.74 -2.71 50.36
C ILE A 6 12.36 -3.62 49.18
N ALA A 7 11.59 -4.67 49.43
CA ALA A 7 11.09 -5.55 48.37
C ALA A 7 10.16 -4.81 47.41
N PHE A 8 9.26 -3.97 47.92
CA PHE A 8 8.36 -3.16 47.10
C PHE A 8 9.11 -2.16 46.20
N LEU A 9 10.10 -1.45 46.75
CA LEU A 9 10.90 -0.48 46.01
C LEU A 9 11.74 -1.15 44.90
N SER A 10 12.25 -2.36 45.15
CA SER A 10 13.02 -3.12 44.17
C SER A 10 12.17 -3.52 42.95
N VAL A 11 10.97 -4.06 43.18
CA VAL A 11 10.05 -4.44 42.11
C VAL A 11 9.62 -3.22 41.29
N LEU A 12 9.30 -2.10 41.95
CA LEU A 12 8.88 -0.87 41.28
C LEU A 12 9.97 -0.30 40.35
N SER A 13 11.24 -0.38 40.75
CA SER A 13 12.38 0.06 39.93
C SER A 13 12.55 -0.75 38.63
N LEU A 14 12.31 -2.07 38.70
CA LEU A 14 12.35 -2.97 37.54
C LEU A 14 11.23 -2.68 36.53
N PHE A 15 10.02 -2.35 37.00
CA PHE A 15 8.91 -1.96 36.13
C PHE A 15 9.16 -0.65 35.39
N LEU A 16 9.80 0.32 36.06
CA LEU A 16 10.06 1.63 35.46
C LEU A 16 11.20 1.60 34.42
N SER A 17 12.10 0.62 34.54
CA SER A 17 13.23 0.43 33.62
C SER A 17 12.85 -0.35 32.36
N SER A 18 11.65 -0.93 32.31
CA SER A 18 11.17 -1.64 31.13
C SER A 18 10.71 -0.61 30.08
N PRO A 19 11.37 -0.52 28.91
CA PRO A 19 10.86 0.32 27.83
C PRO A 19 9.48 -0.21 27.44
N LEU A 20 8.44 0.62 27.61
CA LEU A 20 7.14 0.37 26.99
C LEU A 20 7.31 0.55 25.48
N SER A 21 7.89 -0.44 24.81
CA SER A 21 7.92 -0.46 23.36
C SER A 21 6.48 -0.55 22.89
N PRO A 22 5.95 0.46 22.17
CA PRO A 22 4.66 0.31 21.53
C PRO A 22 4.78 -0.90 20.61
N ALA A 23 3.93 -1.90 20.79
CA ALA A 23 3.80 -2.98 19.83
C ALA A 23 3.29 -2.38 18.52
N ASN A 24 4.21 -1.88 17.69
CA ASN A 24 3.93 -1.41 16.36
C ASN A 24 3.58 -2.63 15.51
N ALA A 25 2.31 -3.05 15.57
CA ALA A 25 1.75 -4.04 14.68
C ALA A 25 1.75 -3.46 13.27
N ALA A 26 2.89 -3.56 12.59
CA ALA A 26 3.03 -3.30 11.17
C ALA A 26 2.46 -4.51 10.39
N ALA A 27 1.17 -4.74 10.54
CA ALA A 27 0.40 -5.65 9.72
C ALA A 27 -0.98 -5.03 9.53
N LYS A 28 -1.10 -4.16 8.52
CA LYS A 28 -2.41 -3.68 8.08
C LYS A 28 -3.37 -4.84 7.75
N ALA A 29 -2.82 -5.99 7.36
CA ALA A 29 -3.50 -7.28 7.40
C ALA A 29 -3.76 -7.71 8.86
N GLY A 30 -4.90 -7.29 9.40
CA GLY A 30 -5.35 -7.62 10.76
C GLY A 30 -6.07 -6.47 11.47
N ALA A 31 -5.79 -5.22 11.07
CA ALA A 31 -6.49 -4.05 11.61
C ALA A 31 -7.94 -3.99 11.11
N LYS A 32 -8.90 -3.69 12.01
CA LYS A 32 -10.30 -3.43 11.62
C LYS A 32 -10.35 -2.15 10.79
N CYS A 33 -10.90 -2.24 9.57
CA CYS A 33 -11.26 -1.06 8.82
C CYS A 33 -12.73 -0.71 9.08
N THR A 34 -12.99 0.52 9.49
CA THR A 34 -14.30 0.97 9.98
C THR A 34 -15.19 1.54 8.90
N LYS A 35 -14.60 1.96 7.76
CA LYS A 35 -15.30 2.62 6.66
C LYS A 35 -14.93 1.98 5.32
N PRO A 36 -15.92 1.56 4.51
CA PRO A 36 -15.65 1.05 3.17
C PRO A 36 -15.00 2.13 2.32
N GLY A 37 -14.10 1.72 1.43
CA GLY A 37 -13.41 2.62 0.51
C GLY A 37 -12.24 3.39 1.13
N ASN A 38 -11.98 3.27 2.44
CA ASN A 38 -10.80 3.89 3.03
C ASN A 38 -9.51 3.33 2.39
N ILE A 39 -8.52 4.20 2.16
CA ILE A 39 -7.26 3.87 1.49
C ILE A 39 -6.12 4.26 2.41
N GLU A 40 -5.16 3.36 2.62
CA GLU A 40 -3.87 3.81 3.14
C GLU A 40 -2.73 2.98 2.56
N VAL A 41 -1.58 3.64 2.47
CA VAL A 41 -0.37 3.09 1.87
C VAL A 41 0.57 2.65 2.97
N VAL A 42 0.93 1.37 2.98
CA VAL A 42 1.87 0.80 3.94
C VAL A 42 2.97 0.08 3.18
N LYS A 43 4.24 0.43 3.44
CA LYS A 43 5.41 -0.18 2.80
C LYS A 43 5.31 -0.22 1.26
N GLY A 44 4.81 0.85 0.64
CA GLY A 44 4.69 0.97 -0.83
C GLY A 44 3.53 0.19 -1.45
N LYS A 45 2.64 -0.40 -0.64
CA LYS A 45 1.41 -1.06 -1.09
C LYS A 45 0.19 -0.27 -0.66
N THR A 46 -0.77 -0.12 -1.56
CA THR A 46 -2.06 0.52 -1.33
C THR A 46 -3.06 -0.50 -0.85
N PHE A 47 -3.53 -0.33 0.38
CA PHE A 47 -4.59 -1.15 0.95
C PHE A 47 -5.91 -0.38 0.90
N THR A 48 -6.95 -1.02 0.38
CA THR A 48 -8.30 -0.47 0.33
C THR A 48 -9.21 -1.29 1.24
N CYS A 49 -9.99 -0.62 2.08
CA CYS A 49 -11.01 -1.28 2.90
C CYS A 49 -12.17 -1.67 2.01
N ILE A 50 -12.38 -2.97 1.85
CA ILE A 50 -13.41 -3.55 1.01
C ILE A 50 -14.41 -4.32 1.87
N LYS A 51 -15.63 -4.42 1.38
CA LYS A 51 -16.63 -5.33 1.95
C LYS A 51 -16.32 -6.74 1.49
N SER A 52 -16.07 -7.64 2.43
CA SER A 52 -15.94 -9.07 2.17
C SER A 52 -17.04 -9.79 2.94
N GLY A 53 -18.07 -10.23 2.21
CA GLY A 53 -19.31 -10.74 2.80
C GLY A 53 -20.01 -9.69 3.66
N LYS A 54 -20.12 -9.95 4.98
CA LYS A 54 -20.75 -9.04 5.96
C LYS A 54 -19.74 -8.18 6.74
N LYS A 55 -18.44 -8.32 6.48
CA LYS A 55 -17.38 -7.63 7.23
C LYS A 55 -16.62 -6.65 6.33
N LEU A 56 -16.03 -5.63 6.94
CA LEU A 56 -15.08 -4.73 6.29
C LEU A 56 -13.66 -5.24 6.56
N VAL A 57 -12.90 -5.47 5.50
CA VAL A 57 -11.54 -6.01 5.56
C VAL A 57 -10.65 -5.24 4.60
N TRP A 58 -9.36 -5.12 4.92
CA TRP A 58 -8.38 -4.63 3.96
C TRP A 58 -8.18 -5.65 2.84
N ASN A 59 -8.10 -5.19 1.59
CA ASN A 59 -7.67 -6.04 0.48
C ASN A 59 -6.20 -6.47 0.67
N LYS A 60 -5.68 -7.34 -0.23
CA LYS A 60 -4.31 -7.88 -0.13
C LYS A 60 -3.19 -6.85 -0.36
N GLY A 61 -3.52 -5.58 -0.56
CA GLY A 61 -2.57 -4.53 -0.90
C GLY A 61 -2.13 -4.61 -2.36
N VAL A 62 -2.31 -3.53 -3.11
CA VAL A 62 -1.82 -3.42 -4.49
C VAL A 62 -0.52 -2.64 -4.46
N SER A 63 0.56 -3.19 -5.01
CA SER A 63 1.82 -2.46 -5.11
C SER A 63 1.57 -1.15 -5.86
N GLN A 64 1.88 -0.04 -5.19
CA GLN A 64 1.95 1.27 -5.83
C GLN A 64 3.30 1.35 -6.53
N THR A 65 3.58 0.38 -7.39
CA THR A 65 4.68 0.55 -8.31
C THR A 65 4.20 1.66 -9.22
N THR A 66 4.84 2.82 -9.18
CA THR A 66 4.90 3.78 -10.30
C THR A 66 5.59 3.12 -11.50
N GLY A 67 5.33 1.83 -11.72
CA GLY A 67 5.73 1.10 -12.88
C GLY A 67 4.91 1.72 -13.96
N LYS A 68 5.56 2.56 -14.77
CA LYS A 68 5.21 2.78 -16.18
C LYS A 68 4.37 1.59 -16.60
N ASN A 69 3.08 1.82 -16.79
CA ASN A 69 2.18 0.78 -17.24
C ASN A 69 2.69 0.43 -18.63
N ILE A 70 3.58 -0.55 -18.71
CA ILE A 70 4.30 -0.90 -19.95
C ILE A 70 3.23 -1.25 -20.98
N SER A 71 2.12 -1.86 -20.55
CA SER A 71 0.91 -2.06 -21.34
C SER A 71 0.29 -0.76 -21.87
N ALA A 72 0.14 0.31 -21.10
CA ALA A 72 -0.43 1.57 -21.57
C ALA A 72 0.50 2.29 -22.54
N ARG A 73 1.82 2.26 -22.29
CA ARG A 73 2.81 2.80 -23.23
C ARG A 73 2.85 1.99 -24.52
N GLU A 74 2.76 0.67 -24.41
CA GLU A 74 2.71 -0.26 -25.54
C GLU A 74 1.42 -0.11 -26.33
N GLN A 75 0.28 0.06 -25.66
CA GLN A 75 -1.01 0.37 -26.30
C GLN A 75 -0.96 1.71 -27.03
N ALA A 76 -0.34 2.74 -26.43
CA ALA A 76 -0.16 4.03 -27.08
C ALA A 76 0.81 3.96 -28.28
N TYR A 77 1.88 3.17 -28.19
CA TYR A 77 2.79 2.95 -29.30
C TYR A 77 2.10 2.20 -30.46
N ASN A 78 1.37 1.14 -30.13
CA ASN A 78 0.65 0.35 -31.13
C ASN A 78 -0.48 1.14 -31.80
N SER A 79 -1.19 2.00 -31.06
CA SER A 79 -2.22 2.87 -31.67
C SER A 79 -1.62 3.89 -32.63
N VAL A 80 -0.52 4.56 -32.25
CA VAL A 80 0.20 5.50 -33.14
C VAL A 80 0.74 4.78 -34.39
N ARG A 81 1.30 3.58 -34.22
CA ARG A 81 1.82 2.78 -35.34
C ARG A 81 0.73 2.37 -36.33
N LEU A 82 -0.44 1.98 -35.84
CA LEU A 82 -1.61 1.65 -36.68
C LEU A 82 -2.09 2.86 -37.48
N ILE A 83 -2.16 4.04 -36.84
CA ILE A 83 -2.54 5.30 -37.49
C ILE A 83 -1.53 5.66 -38.58
N TYR A 84 -0.23 5.56 -38.30
CA TYR A 84 0.80 5.81 -39.30
C TYR A 84 0.66 4.90 -40.52
N ASN A 85 0.49 3.59 -40.30
CA ASN A 85 0.35 2.62 -41.38
C ASN A 85 -0.94 2.81 -42.20
N THR A 86 -2.05 3.22 -41.57
CA THR A 86 -3.29 3.55 -42.30
C THR A 86 -3.17 4.82 -43.13
N ASN A 87 -2.35 5.78 -42.70
CA ASN A 87 -2.12 7.02 -43.45
C ASN A 87 -1.05 6.90 -44.53
N GLN A 88 -0.15 5.90 -44.46
CA GLN A 88 0.81 5.60 -45.54
C GLN A 88 0.13 5.33 -46.89
N GLY A 89 -1.08 4.74 -46.89
CA GLY A 89 -1.87 4.55 -48.12
C GLY A 89 -2.58 5.81 -48.63
N LYS A 90 -2.59 6.90 -47.84
CA LYS A 90 -3.22 8.19 -48.15
C LYS A 90 -2.21 9.32 -48.33
N LEU A 91 -0.92 9.05 -48.15
CA LEU A 91 0.12 10.05 -48.36
C LEU A 91 0.08 10.43 -49.85
N PRO A 92 -0.11 11.72 -50.20
CA PRO A 92 -0.01 12.13 -51.59
C PRO A 92 1.38 11.72 -52.05
N LYS A 93 1.44 10.77 -53.00
CA LYS A 93 2.69 10.45 -53.67
C LYS A 93 3.18 11.77 -54.22
N ASN A 94 4.26 12.29 -53.65
CA ASN A 94 4.89 13.51 -54.11
C ASN A 94 5.16 13.31 -55.61
N LYS A 95 4.30 13.90 -56.43
CA LYS A 95 4.45 13.90 -57.88
C LYS A 95 5.36 15.09 -58.14
N ILE A 96 6.66 14.78 -58.16
CA ILE A 96 7.79 15.51 -58.75
C ILE A 96 7.59 17.03 -58.83
#